data_AF-A0A017SYE1-F1
#
_entry.id   AF-A0A017SYE1-F1
#
_cell.length_a   1.000
_cell.length_b   1.000
_cell.length_c   1.000
_cell.angle_alpha   90.00
_cell.angle_beta   90.00
_cell.angle_gamma   90.00
#
_symmetry.space_group_name_H-M   'P 1'
#
loop_
_entity.id
_entity.type
_entity.pdbx_description
1 polymer ?
#
loop_
_entity_poly.entity_id
_entity_poly.type
_entity_poly.pdbx_seq_one_letter_code
_entity_poly.pdbx_strand_id
1 'polypeptide(L)'
;MPSLFEQVVDCCQLAPAFARRIISEALERTGVSAEELRPQDLIRALPRIRQTLGVFLDPSEVNRTIGCMRALARTSWTDLPAVSSASNPPEEAAPPKHHG
;
A
#
# COMPACT_ATOMS: atom_id res chain seq x y z
N MET A 1 -7.41 -2.38 -16.90
CA MET A 1 -7.40 -1.60 -15.63
C MET A 1 -6.09 -0.86 -15.55
N PRO A 2 -6.06 0.40 -15.09
CA PRO A 2 -4.82 1.14 -14.87
C PRO A 2 -3.97 0.42 -13.79
N SER A 3 -2.65 0.44 -13.94
CA SER A 3 -1.74 -0.12 -12.94
C SER A 3 -1.89 0.63 -11.61
N LEU A 4 -1.44 0.03 -10.50
CA LEU A 4 -1.43 0.71 -9.20
C LEU A 4 -0.63 2.02 -9.26
N PHE A 5 0.47 2.02 -10.02
CA PHE A 5 1.27 3.23 -10.25
C PHE A 5 0.48 4.33 -10.96
N GLU A 6 -0.26 4.01 -12.03
CA GLU A 6 -1.10 5.01 -12.72
C GLU A 6 -2.18 5.57 -11.78
N GLN A 7 -2.80 4.74 -10.96
CA GLN A 7 -3.78 5.21 -9.97
C GLN A 7 -3.15 6.13 -8.91
N VAL A 8 -1.91 5.87 -8.50
CA VAL A 8 -1.13 6.73 -7.60
C VAL A 8 -0.79 8.07 -8.26
N VAL A 9 -0.47 8.05 -9.55
CA VAL A 9 -0.22 9.26 -10.36
C VAL A 9 -1.49 10.09 -10.47
N ASP A 10 -2.65 9.49 -10.70
CA ASP A 10 -3.95 10.19 -10.75
C ASP A 10 -4.34 10.87 -9.41
N CYS A 11 -3.88 10.34 -8.27
CA CYS A 11 -4.05 11.00 -6.97
C CYS A 11 -3.23 12.30 -6.84
N CYS A 12 -2.16 12.46 -7.64
CA CYS A 12 -1.37 13.67 -7.69
C CYS A 12 -2.09 14.61 -8.67
N GLN A 13 -2.73 15.68 -8.18
CA GLN A 13 -3.42 16.67 -9.00
C GLN A 13 -2.42 17.57 -9.78
N LEU A 14 -1.45 16.93 -10.41
CA LEU A 14 -0.31 17.49 -11.12
C LEU A 14 -0.37 17.05 -12.59
N ALA A 15 0.43 17.69 -13.43
CA ALA A 15 0.60 17.24 -14.81
C ALA A 15 1.08 15.78 -14.84
N PRO A 16 0.46 14.88 -15.62
CA PRO A 16 0.72 13.44 -15.55
C PRO A 16 2.19 13.05 -15.72
N ALA A 17 2.89 13.65 -16.69
CA ALA A 17 4.31 13.38 -16.93
C ALA A 17 5.19 13.79 -15.74
N PHE A 18 4.83 14.87 -15.05
CA PHE A 18 5.55 15.37 -13.89
C PHE A 18 5.28 14.50 -12.65
N ALA A 19 4.02 14.16 -12.40
CA ALA A 19 3.62 13.25 -11.33
C ALA A 19 4.31 11.88 -11.48
N ARG A 20 4.29 11.29 -12.69
CA ARG A 20 5.00 10.02 -12.97
C ARG A 20 6.47 10.11 -12.58
N ARG A 21 7.16 11.15 -13.04
CA ARG A 21 8.59 11.33 -12.73
C ARG A 21 8.85 11.42 -11.23
N ILE A 22 8.12 12.27 -10.52
CA ILE A 22 8.33 12.49 -9.08
C ILE A 22 8.02 11.24 -8.27
N ILE A 23 6.92 10.56 -8.58
CA ILE A 23 6.54 9.34 -7.87
C ILE A 23 7.53 8.22 -8.16
N SER A 24 7.95 8.03 -9.41
CA SER A 24 9.00 7.05 -9.75
C SER A 24 10.29 7.32 -8.99
N GLU A 25 10.78 8.57 -9.00
CA GLU A 25 11.99 8.94 -8.26
C GLU A 25 11.82 8.71 -6.73
N ALA A 26 10.63 8.94 -6.17
CA ALA A 26 10.36 8.67 -4.76
C ALA A 26 10.34 7.17 -4.43
N LEU A 27 9.81 6.34 -5.32
CA LEU A 27 9.75 4.88 -5.19
C LEU A 27 11.14 4.24 -5.35
N GLU A 28 11.92 4.66 -6.33
CA GLU A 28 13.30 4.17 -6.55
C GLU A 28 14.18 4.41 -5.32
N ARG A 29 14.00 5.55 -4.65
CA ARG A 29 14.72 5.87 -3.40
C ARG A 29 14.34 4.98 -2.23
N THR A 30 13.28 4.19 -2.36
CA THR A 30 12.87 3.15 -1.41
C THR A 30 13.19 1.74 -1.89
N GLY A 31 13.84 1.60 -3.06
CA GLY A 31 14.17 0.32 -3.67
C GLY A 31 12.98 -0.36 -4.34
N VAL A 32 11.95 0.40 -4.71
CA VAL A 32 10.71 -0.11 -5.32
C VAL A 32 10.62 0.38 -6.76
N SER A 33 10.50 -0.55 -7.70
CA SER A 33 10.25 -0.24 -9.11
C SER A 33 8.78 0.15 -9.33
N ALA A 34 8.52 1.18 -10.13
CA ALA A 34 7.15 1.60 -10.46
C ALA A 34 6.33 0.49 -11.14
N GLU A 35 6.99 -0.36 -11.94
CA GLU A 35 6.36 -1.49 -12.65
C GLU A 35 6.00 -2.66 -11.73
N GLU A 36 6.72 -2.82 -10.61
CA GLU A 36 6.54 -3.91 -9.64
C GLU A 36 5.83 -3.44 -8.37
N LEU A 37 5.31 -2.21 -8.38
CA LEU A 37 4.72 -1.57 -7.21
C LEU A 37 3.56 -2.39 -6.64
N ARG A 38 3.74 -2.93 -5.43
CA ARG A 38 2.67 -3.60 -4.69
C ARG A 38 2.07 -2.66 -3.63
N PRO A 39 0.84 -2.92 -3.18
CA PRO A 39 0.19 -2.10 -2.14
C PRO A 39 1.00 -1.96 -0.85
N GLN A 40 1.69 -3.03 -0.43
CA GLN A 40 2.55 -3.02 0.76
C GLN A 40 3.78 -2.09 0.59
N ASP A 41 4.33 -2.04 -0.61
CA ASP A 41 5.50 -1.24 -0.94
C ASP A 41 5.10 0.24 -1.03
N LEU A 42 3.91 0.51 -1.58
CA LEU A 42 3.31 1.85 -1.58
C LEU A 42 3.19 2.40 -0.14
N ILE A 43 2.64 1.62 0.81
CA ILE A 43 2.53 2.03 2.21
C ILE A 43 3.89 2.37 2.82
N ARG A 44 4.92 1.56 2.54
CA ARG A 44 6.28 1.79 3.01
C ARG A 44 6.90 3.04 2.38
N ALA A 45 6.56 3.35 1.13
CA ALA A 45 7.07 4.50 0.41
C ALA A 45 6.35 5.82 0.72
N LEU A 46 5.13 5.80 1.28
CA LEU A 46 4.33 7.00 1.56
C LEU A 46 5.08 8.12 2.32
N PRO A 47 5.89 7.84 3.37
CA PRO A 47 6.64 8.90 4.06
C PRO A 47 7.62 9.62 3.14
N ARG A 48 8.25 8.87 2.22
CA ARG A 48 9.19 9.43 1.25
C ARG A 48 8.47 10.22 0.17
N ILE A 49 7.39 9.67 -0.37
CA ILE A 49 6.51 10.35 -1.34
C ILE A 49 6.00 11.66 -0.75
N ARG A 50 5.57 11.67 0.53
CA ARG A 50 5.13 12.86 1.25
C ARG A 50 6.20 13.95 1.29
N GLN A 51 7.45 13.58 1.61
CA GLN A 51 8.57 14.51 1.65
C GLN A 51 8.85 15.10 0.26
N THR A 52 8.87 14.27 -0.77
CA THR A 52 9.13 14.72 -2.15
C THR A 52 8.02 15.65 -2.65
N LEU A 53 6.74 15.29 -2.43
CA LEU A 53 5.60 16.12 -2.82
C LEU A 53 5.57 17.45 -2.04
N GLY A 54 5.98 17.46 -0.78
CA GLY A 54 6.03 18.68 0.03
C GLY A 54 7.04 19.74 -0.44
N VAL A 55 7.89 19.43 -1.42
CA VAL A 55 8.74 20.42 -2.10
C VAL A 55 7.94 21.24 -3.12
N PHE A 56 6.84 20.70 -3.64
CA PHE A 56 6.09 21.28 -4.77
C PHE A 56 4.65 21.65 -4.41
N LEU A 57 4.05 20.95 -3.44
CA LEU A 57 2.64 21.08 -3.07
C LEU A 57 2.50 21.64 -1.66
N ASP A 58 1.39 22.34 -1.42
CA ASP A 58 1.04 22.80 -0.09
C ASP A 58 0.70 21.63 0.86
N PRO A 59 0.86 21.81 2.19
CA PRO A 59 0.63 20.75 3.17
C PRO A 59 -0.76 20.09 3.07
N SER A 60 -1.79 20.87 2.74
CA SER A 60 -3.16 20.40 2.55
C SER A 60 -3.30 19.48 1.34
N GLU A 61 -2.65 19.83 0.23
CA GLU A 61 -2.65 19.04 -1.00
C GLU A 61 -1.86 17.74 -0.79
N VAL A 62 -0.69 17.83 -0.16
CA VAL A 62 0.11 16.66 0.21
C VAL A 62 -0.71 15.69 1.07
N ASN A 63 -1.38 16.19 2.11
CA ASN A 63 -2.20 15.35 2.97
C ASN A 63 -3.36 14.69 2.20
N ARG A 64 -4.00 15.42 1.28
CA ARG A 64 -5.08 14.89 0.43
C ARG A 64 -4.56 13.78 -0.50
N THR A 65 -3.44 14.01 -1.18
CA THR A 65 -2.82 13.04 -2.09
C THR A 65 -2.35 11.80 -1.34
N ILE A 66 -1.69 11.94 -0.19
CA ILE A 66 -1.29 10.81 0.65
C ILE A 66 -2.50 10.04 1.16
N GLY A 67 -3.58 10.72 1.55
CA GLY A 67 -4.85 10.09 1.94
C GLY A 67 -5.45 9.23 0.83
N CYS A 68 -5.45 9.74 -0.41
CA CYS A 68 -5.88 9.03 -1.62
C CYS A 68 -5.04 7.77 -1.86
N MET A 69 -3.71 7.87 -1.87
CA MET A 69 -2.80 6.74 -2.05
C MET A 69 -2.98 5.66 -0.97
N ARG A 70 -3.25 6.08 0.28
CA ARG A 70 -3.50 5.16 1.40
C ARG A 70 -4.86 4.47 1.30
N ALA A 71 -5.84 5.06 0.60
CA ALA A 71 -7.09 4.40 0.27
C ALA A 71 -6.87 3.35 -0.82
N LEU A 72 -6.13 3.67 -1.87
CA LEU A 72 -5.76 2.74 -2.96
C LEU A 72 -5.02 1.50 -2.43
N ALA A 73 -4.05 1.70 -1.54
CA ALA A 73 -3.34 0.57 -0.94
C ALA A 73 -4.28 -0.36 -0.15
N ARG A 74 -5.32 0.17 0.51
CA ARG A 74 -6.26 -0.63 1.30
C ARG A 74 -7.29 -1.35 0.44
N THR A 75 -7.80 -0.72 -0.62
CA THR A 75 -8.73 -1.40 -1.55
C THR A 75 -8.05 -2.54 -2.28
N SER A 76 -6.76 -2.37 -2.60
CA SER A 76 -5.94 -3.41 -3.22
C SER A 76 -5.67 -4.61 -2.31
N TRP A 77 -5.83 -4.47 -0.99
CA TRP A 77 -5.74 -5.58 -0.03
C TRP A 77 -7.00 -6.43 0.00
N THR A 78 -8.16 -5.84 -0.29
CA THR A 78 -9.44 -6.56 -0.33
C THR A 78 -9.54 -7.49 -1.54
N ASP A 79 -8.80 -7.19 -2.61
CA ASP A 79 -8.77 -7.99 -3.85
C ASP A 79 -7.76 -9.15 -3.80
N LEU A 80 -6.85 -9.16 -2.82
CA LEU A 80 -5.97 -10.29 -2.58
C LEU A 80 -6.81 -11.40 -1.91
N PRO A 81 -6.87 -12.63 -2.46
CA PRO A 81 -7.50 -13.74 -1.75
C PRO A 81 -6.77 -13.84 -0.42
N ALA A 82 -7.53 -13.65 0.67
CA ALA A 82 -7.04 -13.78 2.03
C ALA A 82 -6.15 -15.02 2.04
N VAL A 83 -4.89 -14.84 2.43
CA VAL A 83 -4.05 -16.00 2.74
C VAL A 83 -4.87 -16.82 3.73
N SER A 84 -5.36 -17.96 3.26
CA SER A 84 -6.03 -18.92 4.10
C SER A 84 -5.01 -19.26 5.17
N SER A 85 -5.15 -18.63 6.33
CA SER A 85 -4.66 -19.18 7.58
C SER A 85 -5.47 -20.46 7.79
N ALA A 86 -5.12 -21.49 7.02
CA ALA A 86 -5.39 -22.87 7.34
C ALA A 86 -4.50 -23.20 8.55
N SER A 87 -4.89 -22.68 9.71
CA SER A 87 -4.59 -23.31 10.98
C SER A 87 -5.92 -23.83 11.50
N ASN A 88 -6.40 -24.90 10.87
CA ASN A 88 -7.36 -25.76 11.53
C ASN A 88 -6.63 -26.53 12.65
N PRO A 89 -7.27 -26.70 13.81
CA PRO A 89 -6.66 -27.23 15.03
C PRO A 89 -6.45 -28.75 14.93
N PRO A 90 -5.48 -29.34 15.64
CA PRO A 90 -5.60 -30.74 16.00
C PRO A 90 -6.75 -30.89 17.00
N GLU A 91 -7.89 -31.33 16.47
CA GLU A 91 -8.91 -32.07 17.19
C GLU A 91 -8.26 -33.31 17.80
N GLU A 92 -7.97 -33.29 19.11
CA GLU A 92 -7.65 -34.50 19.86
C GLU A 92 -8.39 -34.48 21.22
N ALA A 93 -9.57 -35.11 21.16
CA ALA A 93 -10.20 -35.94 22.18
C ALA A 93 -9.91 -35.65 23.68
N ALA A 94 -10.94 -35.18 24.40
CA ALA A 94 -11.17 -35.58 25.79
C ALA A 94 -11.78 -37.01 25.84
N PRO A 95 -11.89 -37.73 26.99
CA PRO A 95 -11.28 -37.63 28.33
C PRO A 95 -10.67 -38.99 28.80
N PRO A 96 -10.23 -39.20 30.07
CA PRO A 96 -11.17 -39.60 31.14
C PRO A 96 -10.85 -39.05 32.55
N LYS A 97 -11.86 -39.23 33.40
CA LYS A 97 -11.97 -38.83 34.81
C LYS A 97 -11.03 -39.67 35.68
N HIS A 98 -10.36 -39.08 36.67
CA HIS A 98 -9.85 -39.83 37.83
C HIS A 98 -10.18 -39.12 39.15
N HIS A 99 -10.87 -39.89 39.99
CA HIS A 99 -11.13 -39.67 41.41
C HIS A 99 -9.81 -39.67 42.20
N GLY A 100 -9.74 -38.82 43.23
CA GLY A 100 -8.73 -38.81 44.28
C GLY A 100 -9.14 -37.85 45.37
#